data_AF-A0A1H5GSR4-F1
#
_entry.id   AF-A0A1H5GSR4-F1
#
_cell.length_a   1.000
_cell.length_b   1.000
_cell.length_c   1.000
_cell.angle_alpha   90.00
_cell.angle_beta   90.00
_cell.angle_gamma   90.00
#
_symmetry.space_group_name_H-M   'P 1'
#
loop_
_entity.id
_entity.type
_entity.pdbx_description
1 polymer ?
#
loop_
_entity_poly.entity_id
_entity_poly.type
_entity_poly.pdbx_seq_one_letter_code
_entity_poly.pdbx_strand_id
1 'polypeptide(L)'
;MGASSCTKHRPDENQVTGMDSNSTSNIWCNVCQTDEYILLESASRRRRNGSGVWDVDYTCMHCDSFYGHEIEIEDLNASTAFAIITLMQEPGHSVRVNPG
;
A
#
# COMPACT_ATOMS: atom_id res chain seq x y z
N MET A 1 -23.23 -18.55 -7.66
CA MET A 1 -22.83 -17.15 -7.91
C MET A 1 -23.12 -16.35 -6.64
N GLY A 2 -22.09 -16.05 -5.83
CA GLY A 2 -22.26 -15.29 -4.59
C GLY A 2 -21.63 -13.91 -4.77
N ALA A 3 -22.46 -12.87 -4.88
CA ALA A 3 -21.99 -11.49 -4.87
C ALA A 3 -21.72 -11.09 -3.42
N SER A 4 -20.46 -11.10 -3.00
CA SER A 4 -20.04 -10.46 -1.76
C SER A 4 -20.17 -8.95 -1.95
N SER A 5 -21.30 -8.41 -1.50
CA SER A 5 -21.55 -6.97 -1.48
C SER A 5 -20.60 -6.33 -0.48
N CYS A 6 -19.59 -5.62 -0.98
CA CYS A 6 -18.84 -4.65 -0.19
C CYS A 6 -19.79 -3.50 0.15
N THR A 7 -20.43 -3.57 1.33
CA THR A 7 -21.15 -2.42 1.90
C THR A 7 -20.14 -1.32 2.19
N LYS A 8 -20.29 -0.21 1.48
CA LYS A 8 -19.51 1.01 1.58
C LYS A 8 -19.68 1.62 2.98
N HIS A 9 -18.90 1.14 3.95
CA HIS A 9 -18.80 1.76 5.25
C HIS A 9 -18.07 3.09 5.06
N ARG A 10 -18.81 4.20 5.18
CA ARG A 10 -18.21 5.52 5.35
C ARG A 10 -17.27 5.44 6.55
N PRO A 11 -15.98 5.75 6.43
CA PRO A 11 -15.12 5.81 7.61
C PRO A 11 -15.59 7.01 8.43
N ASP A 12 -16.09 6.71 9.63
CA ASP A 12 -16.22 7.69 10.70
C ASP A 12 -14.81 8.21 11.00
N GLU A 13 -14.65 9.52 10.92
CA GLU A 13 -13.45 10.27 11.24
C GLU A 13 -13.06 9.95 12.69
N ASN A 14 -12.20 8.95 12.87
CA ASN A 14 -11.32 8.70 14.01
C ASN A 14 -11.13 7.17 14.20
N GLN A 15 -10.21 6.54 13.47
CA GLN A 15 -9.55 5.29 13.88
C GLN A 15 -8.35 4.99 12.96
N VAL A 16 -7.23 5.64 13.25
CA VAL A 16 -5.90 5.16 12.85
C VAL A 16 -5.57 3.99 13.77
N THR A 17 -6.04 2.80 13.45
CA THR A 17 -5.73 1.57 14.19
C THR A 17 -5.52 0.43 13.22
N GLY A 18 -4.27 -0.02 13.12
CA GLY A 18 -3.92 -1.25 12.41
C GLY A 18 -2.48 -1.30 11.90
N MET A 19 -1.49 -0.95 12.74
CA MET A 19 -0.12 -1.38 12.48
C MET A 19 -0.01 -2.87 12.84
N ASP A 20 -0.51 -3.73 11.95
CA ASP A 20 -0.36 -5.18 12.05
C ASP A 20 1.08 -5.58 11.69
N SER A 21 1.96 -5.63 12.70
CA SER A 21 3.39 -5.91 12.57
C SER A 21 3.74 -7.39 12.30
N ASN A 22 2.96 -8.13 11.49
CA ASN A 22 3.25 -9.56 11.27
C ASN A 22 3.22 -10.05 9.80
N SER A 23 3.16 -9.14 8.83
CA SER A 23 3.34 -9.45 7.39
C SER A 23 3.94 -8.24 6.63
N THR A 24 4.94 -7.59 7.24
CA THR A 24 5.22 -6.14 7.14
C THR A 24 5.78 -5.61 5.83
N SER A 25 5.97 -6.43 4.81
CA SER A 25 6.66 -6.04 3.58
C SER A 25 5.78 -5.97 2.33
N ASN A 26 4.56 -6.52 2.42
CA ASN A 26 3.66 -6.59 1.28
C ASN A 26 2.60 -5.50 1.39
N ILE A 27 2.47 -4.73 0.31
CA ILE A 27 1.39 -3.75 0.15
C ILE A 27 0.13 -4.52 -0.21
N TRP A 28 -0.91 -4.44 0.63
CA TRP A 28 -2.06 -5.34 0.57
C TRP A 28 -3.30 -4.67 1.16
N CYS A 29 -4.47 -4.98 0.63
CA CYS A 29 -5.73 -4.51 1.21
C CYS A 29 -6.27 -5.50 2.24
N ASN A 30 -6.35 -5.10 3.51
CA ASN A 30 -6.86 -5.96 4.60
C ASN A 30 -8.33 -6.38 4.43
N VAL A 31 -9.12 -5.59 3.71
CA VAL A 31 -10.54 -5.89 3.43
C VAL A 31 -10.68 -6.86 2.27
N CYS A 32 -10.06 -6.52 1.14
CA CYS A 32 -10.16 -7.28 -0.10
C CYS A 32 -9.29 -8.57 -0.05
N GLN A 33 -8.34 -8.64 0.90
CA GLN A 33 -7.34 -9.70 1.04
C GLN A 33 -6.59 -9.99 -0.27
N THR A 34 -6.15 -8.94 -0.94
CA THR A 34 -5.39 -9.01 -2.20
C THR A 34 -4.63 -7.70 -2.45
N ASP A 35 -3.59 -7.78 -3.28
CA ASP A 35 -2.82 -6.66 -3.82
C ASP A 35 -3.19 -6.28 -5.27
N GLU A 36 -4.18 -6.95 -5.87
CA GLU A 36 -4.63 -6.74 -7.26
C GLU A 36 -5.17 -5.32 -7.53
N TYR A 37 -5.82 -4.73 -6.53
CA TYR A 37 -6.49 -3.43 -6.67
C TYR A 37 -5.70 -2.27 -6.07
N ILE A 38 -4.42 -2.48 -5.79
CA ILE A 38 -3.56 -1.50 -5.14
C ILE A 38 -3.02 -0.50 -6.16
N LEU A 39 -3.29 0.77 -5.87
CA LEU A 39 -2.68 1.92 -6.52
C LEU A 39 -1.67 2.54 -5.54
N LEU A 40 -0.42 2.64 -5.96
CA LEU A 40 0.62 3.32 -5.19
C LEU A 40 0.49 4.83 -5.42
N GLU A 41 0.24 5.58 -4.35
CA GLU A 41 0.01 7.03 -4.39
C GLU A 41 1.33 7.79 -4.21
N SER A 42 2.11 7.35 -3.23
CA SER A 42 3.31 8.06 -2.78
C SER A 42 4.31 7.06 -2.21
N ALA A 43 5.60 7.34 -2.42
CA ALA A 43 6.68 6.58 -1.82
C ALA A 43 7.85 7.52 -1.49
N SER A 44 8.28 7.52 -0.23
CA SER A 44 9.40 8.33 0.22
C SER A 44 10.42 7.50 1.00
N ARG A 45 11.70 7.74 0.72
CA ARG A 45 12.79 7.05 1.41
C ARG A 45 13.21 7.83 2.64
N ARG A 46 13.32 7.15 3.78
CA ARG A 46 13.72 7.73 5.08
C ARG A 46 14.87 6.91 5.67
N ARG A 47 15.63 7.50 6.60
CA ARG A 47 16.58 6.75 7.45
C ARG A 47 16.02 6.67 8.86
N ARG A 48 15.98 5.47 9.43
CA ARG A 48 15.59 5.21 10.82
C ARG A 48 16.68 4.38 11.48
N ASN A 49 17.30 4.91 12.54
CA ASN A 49 18.34 4.23 13.32
C ASN A 49 19.51 3.64 12.48
N GLY A 50 19.84 4.27 11.34
CA GLY A 50 20.90 3.79 10.43
C GLY A 50 20.41 2.86 9.32
N SER A 51 19.23 2.26 9.48
CA SER A 51 18.56 1.47 8.44
C SER A 51 17.73 2.35 7.51
N GLY A 52 17.66 1.99 6.24
CA GLY A 52 16.79 2.67 5.29
C GLY A 52 15.39 2.06 5.32
N VAL A 53 14.38 2.91 5.31
CA VAL A 53 12.97 2.52 5.25
C VAL A 53 12.27 3.27 4.13
N TRP A 54 11.24 2.65 3.55
CA TRP A 54 10.29 3.27 2.65
C TRP A 54 9.01 3.56 3.41
N ASP A 55 8.54 4.79 3.31
CA ASP A 55 7.20 5.21 3.73
C ASP A 55 6.35 5.24 2.47
N VAL A 56 5.30 4.43 2.45
CA VAL A 56 4.56 4.12 1.23
C VAL A 56 3.08 4.29 1.48
N ASP A 57 2.46 5.15 0.67
CA ASP A 57 1.04 5.43 0.68
C ASP A 57 0.37 4.73 -0.50
N TYR A 58 -0.73 4.05 -0.24
CA TYR A 58 -1.45 3.32 -1.28
C TYR A 58 -2.96 3.27 -1.04
N THR A 59 -3.70 3.24 -2.15
CA THR A 59 -5.15 3.14 -2.17
C THR A 59 -5.57 1.79 -2.73
N CYS A 60 -6.45 1.08 -2.04
CA CYS A 60 -7.17 -0.03 -2.66
C CYS A 60 -8.35 0.52 -3.46
N MET A 61 -8.25 0.48 -4.78
CA MET A 61 -9.27 1.01 -5.71
C MET A 61 -10.61 0.27 -5.65
N HIS A 62 -10.62 -0.99 -5.19
CA HIS A 62 -11.85 -1.76 -5.04
C HIS A 62 -12.58 -1.42 -3.74
N CYS A 63 -11.81 -1.30 -2.66
CA CYS A 63 -12.32 -1.05 -1.32
C CYS A 63 -12.40 0.48 -0.99
N ASP A 64 -11.91 1.36 -1.88
CA ASP A 64 -11.85 2.83 -1.72
C ASP A 64 -11.23 3.25 -0.38
N SER A 65 -10.17 2.55 0.01
CA SER A 65 -9.51 2.67 1.32
C SER A 65 -8.05 3.02 1.15
N PHE A 66 -7.58 4.01 1.91
CA PHE A 66 -6.21 4.50 1.91
C PHE A 66 -5.41 3.92 3.07
N TYR A 67 -4.16 3.57 2.82
CA TYR A 67 -3.24 2.94 3.76
C TYR A 67 -1.86 3.60 3.68
N GLY A 68 -1.18 3.69 4.83
CA GLY A 68 0.23 4.07 4.91
C GLY A 68 1.01 2.94 5.57
N HIS A 69 2.09 2.49 4.93
CA HIS A 69 2.96 1.42 5.44
C HIS A 69 4.43 1.83 5.43
N GLU A 70 5.13 1.44 6.49
CA GLU A 70 6.59 1.47 6.53
C GLU A 70 7.15 0.11 6.12
N ILE A 71 8.07 0.10 5.16
CA ILE A 71 8.73 -1.11 4.66
C ILE A 71 10.23 -0.96 4.84
N GLU A 72 10.88 -1.89 5.52
CA GLU A 72 12.34 -1.92 5.60
C GLU A 72 12.91 -2.23 4.22
N ILE A 73 14.04 -1.62 3.84
CA ILE A 73 14.63 -1.86 2.51
C ILE A 73 14.98 -3.34 2.30
N GLU A 74 15.35 -4.03 3.38
CA GLU A 74 15.72 -5.46 3.38
C GLU A 74 14.51 -6.37 3.08
N ASP A 75 13.32 -5.88 3.39
CA ASP A 75 12.05 -6.57 3.27
C ASP A 75 11.32 -6.26 1.95
N LEU A 76 11.80 -5.27 1.19
CA LEU A 76 11.14 -4.79 -0.02
C LEU A 76 11.10 -5.88 -1.11
N ASN A 77 9.90 -6.35 -1.45
CA ASN A 77 9.73 -7.32 -2.53
C ASN A 77 9.92 -6.66 -3.92
N ALA A 78 10.12 -7.49 -4.95
CA ALA A 78 10.40 -7.02 -6.31
C ALA A 78 9.25 -6.20 -6.93
N SER A 79 7.99 -6.61 -6.73
CA SER A 79 6.82 -5.93 -7.29
C SER A 79 6.64 -4.53 -6.70
N THR A 80 6.76 -4.42 -5.37
CA THR A 80 6.71 -3.16 -4.65
C THR A 80 7.91 -2.27 -5.00
N ALA A 81 9.12 -2.84 -5.07
CA ALA A 81 10.30 -2.10 -5.50
C ALA A 81 10.13 -1.51 -6.90
N PHE A 82 9.63 -2.29 -7.85
CA PHE A 82 9.34 -1.83 -9.20
C PHE A 82 8.34 -0.68 -9.19
N ALA A 83 7.21 -0.82 -8.50
CA ALA A 83 6.19 0.22 -8.43
C ALA A 83 6.75 1.53 -7.84
N ILE A 84 7.54 1.47 -6.77
CA ILE A 84 8.22 2.64 -6.19
C ILE A 84 9.17 3.27 -7.20
N ILE A 85 10.02 2.48 -7.87
CA ILE A 85 10.96 2.99 -8.87
C ILE A 85 10.22 3.71 -10.00
N THR A 86 9.11 3.14 -10.49
CA THR A 86 8.29 3.76 -11.54
C THR A 86 7.67 5.07 -11.06
N LEU A 87 7.09 5.12 -9.85
CA LEU A 87 6.57 6.37 -9.27
C LEU A 87 7.63 7.47 -9.22
N MET A 88 8.86 7.13 -8.83
CA MET A 88 9.93 8.11 -8.67
C MET A 88 10.46 8.66 -10.00
N GLN A 89 10.25 7.96 -11.12
CA GLN A 89 10.69 8.41 -12.43
C GLN A 89 9.77 9.47 -13.04
N GLU A 90 8.51 9.54 -12.59
CA GLU A 90 7.51 10.49 -13.10
C GLU A 90 6.83 11.23 -11.93
N PRO A 91 7.37 12.39 -11.49
CA PRO A 91 6.79 13.12 -10.36
C PRO A 91 5.36 13.54 -10.70
N GLY A 92 4.38 12.91 -10.03
CA GLY A 92 2.95 13.17 -10.19
C GLY A 92 2.13 12.04 -10.84
N HIS A 93 2.71 10.87 -11.09
CA HIS A 93 2.00 9.70 -11.62
C HIS A 93 1.83 8.61 -10.56
N SER A 94 0.66 7.98 -10.48
CA SER A 94 0.36 6.83 -9.61
C SER A 94 0.50 5.51 -10.38
N VAL A 95 1.09 4.46 -9.79
CA VAL A 95 1.43 3.19 -10.49
C VAL A 95 0.74 2.00 -9.81
N ARG A 96 0.23 1.06 -10.62
CA ARG A 96 -0.35 -0.19 -10.12
C ARG A 96 0.75 -1.20 -9.79
N VAL A 97 0.64 -1.83 -8.61
CA VAL A 97 1.63 -2.81 -8.12
C VAL A 97 1.54 -4.14 -8.89
N ASN A 98 0.33 -4.57 -9.26
CA ASN A 98 0.13 -5.71 -10.16
C ASN A 98 -0.74 -5.32 -11.35
N PRO A 99 -0.16 -5.20 -12.56
CA PRO A 99 -0.94 -5.20 -13.77
C PRO A 99 -1.36 -6.65 -14.03
N GLY A 100 -2.64 -6.97 -13.84
CA GLY A 100 -3.18 -8.33 -14.01
C GLY A 100 -2.83 -8.99 -15.35
#